data_AF-A0A6A7FZC1-F1
#
_entry.id   AF-A0A6A7FZC1-F1
#
_cell.length_a   1.000
_cell.length_b   1.000
_cell.length_c   1.000
_cell.angle_alpha   90.00
_cell.angle_beta   90.00
_cell.angle_gamma   90.00
#
_symmetry.space_group_name_H-M   'P 1'
#
loop_
_entity.id
_entity.type
_entity.pdbx_description
1 polymer ?
#
loop_
_entity_poly.entity_id
_entity_poly.type
_entity_poly.pdbx_seq_one_letter_code
_entity_poly.pdbx_strand_id
1 'polypeptide(L)'
;MDDDDIQNLAIDIHVGKLVEWLVSRQHSSKDWAESSRVVREKINAAIQDMPEHKDITKLLSGTYINYFHCLRIVEILRETEADSKNILGWYTSQRMKDWQAVLKLYEKGGTYLAESGQLLHSYVAYEIPGIRGQMARCVQIQQECDKKEADSRKSASVARNAYLKHCKQLGIEGDSVRRELLGLLAELPSELTAVGSDMRELSEAVQYYSSFVLYTSHHKASNTTTLPMLQYIIEHGNVTTYEHLHNEAPLSVEDPTDALLQENGDKHPSGDGDDQGIDFGESGDGDEGGIDFGEGGNDDDQGIDFGDGGADGGG
;
A
#
# COMPACT_ATOMS: atom_id res chain seq x y z
N MET A 1 -30.87 -10.31 -59.35
CA MET A 1 -30.65 -10.53 -57.91
C MET A 1 -31.51 -11.72 -57.62
N ASP A 2 -30.88 -12.88 -57.48
CA ASP A 2 -31.61 -14.13 -57.27
C ASP A 2 -32.26 -14.09 -55.88
N ASP A 3 -33.36 -14.82 -55.67
CA ASP A 3 -34.09 -14.80 -54.39
C ASP A 3 -33.18 -15.18 -53.19
N ASP A 4 -32.13 -15.98 -53.45
CA ASP A 4 -31.08 -16.33 -52.47
C ASP A 4 -30.20 -15.13 -52.07
N ASP A 5 -29.96 -14.18 -52.97
CA ASP A 5 -29.18 -12.96 -52.67
C ASP A 5 -29.96 -12.01 -51.75
N ILE A 6 -31.30 -12.02 -51.85
CA ILE A 6 -32.20 -11.19 -51.03
C ILE A 6 -32.31 -11.76 -49.61
N GLN A 7 -32.33 -13.09 -49.46
CA GLN A 7 -32.39 -13.76 -48.14
C GLN A 7 -31.08 -13.62 -47.33
N ASN A 8 -29.95 -13.45 -48.01
CA ASN A 8 -28.62 -13.33 -47.38
C ASN A 8 -28.17 -11.87 -47.15
N LEU A 9 -29.04 -10.90 -47.38
CA LEU A 9 -28.70 -9.50 -47.16
C LEU A 9 -28.51 -9.22 -45.66
N ALA A 10 -27.32 -8.76 -45.28
CA ALA A 10 -27.02 -8.43 -43.89
C ALA A 10 -27.92 -7.30 -43.40
N ILE A 11 -28.59 -7.51 -42.28
CA ILE A 11 -29.41 -6.49 -41.62
C ILE A 11 -28.55 -5.81 -40.56
N ASP A 12 -28.24 -4.53 -40.79
CA ASP A 12 -27.54 -3.69 -39.82
C ASP A 12 -28.56 -2.91 -38.97
N ILE A 13 -28.49 -3.08 -37.65
CA ILE A 13 -29.42 -2.48 -36.69
C ILE A 13 -28.60 -1.90 -35.53
N HIS A 14 -28.78 -0.60 -35.29
CA HIS A 14 -28.25 0.04 -34.10
C HIS A 14 -28.84 -0.60 -32.83
N VAL A 15 -28.00 -1.05 -31.90
CA VAL A 15 -28.43 -1.79 -30.70
C VAL A 15 -29.50 -1.08 -29.86
N GLY A 16 -29.40 0.25 -29.70
CA GLY A 16 -30.41 1.05 -29.00
C GLY A 16 -31.78 1.14 -29.68
N LYS A 17 -31.87 0.77 -30.96
CA LYS A 17 -33.12 0.71 -31.73
C LYS A 17 -33.59 -0.73 -31.97
N LEU A 18 -32.88 -1.73 -31.45
CA LEU A 18 -33.16 -3.14 -31.72
C LEU A 18 -34.58 -3.54 -31.29
N VAL A 19 -35.01 -3.15 -30.09
CA VAL A 19 -36.36 -3.46 -29.59
C VAL A 19 -37.45 -2.78 -30.41
N GLU A 20 -37.26 -1.49 -30.74
CA GLU A 20 -38.18 -0.76 -31.61
C GLU A 20 -38.28 -1.42 -32.99
N TRP A 21 -37.15 -1.84 -33.56
CA TRP A 21 -37.09 -2.54 -34.83
C TRP A 21 -37.86 -3.87 -34.77
N LEU A 22 -37.63 -4.69 -33.73
CA LEU A 22 -38.33 -5.96 -33.51
C LEU A 22 -39.85 -5.79 -33.42
N VAL A 23 -40.31 -4.77 -32.71
CA VAL A 23 -41.74 -4.46 -32.56
C VAL A 23 -42.34 -3.93 -33.87
N SER A 24 -41.62 -3.03 -34.57
CA SER A 24 -42.10 -2.43 -35.83
C SER A 24 -42.30 -3.46 -36.95
N ARG A 25 -41.50 -4.54 -36.93
CA ARG A 25 -41.57 -5.66 -37.88
C ARG A 25 -42.40 -6.83 -37.39
N GLN A 26 -43.08 -6.68 -36.26
CA GLN A 26 -43.94 -7.72 -35.66
C GLN A 26 -43.19 -9.00 -35.26
N HIS A 27 -41.87 -8.93 -35.07
CA HIS A 27 -41.11 -10.02 -34.44
C HIS A 27 -41.37 -10.12 -32.94
N SER A 28 -41.76 -9.00 -32.31
CA SER A 28 -42.26 -8.95 -30.95
C SER A 28 -43.57 -8.16 -30.89
N SER A 29 -44.45 -8.54 -29.97
CA SER A 29 -45.67 -7.79 -29.67
C SER A 29 -45.35 -6.40 -29.13
N LYS A 30 -46.26 -5.43 -29.34
CA LYS A 30 -46.18 -4.10 -28.70
C LYS A 30 -46.32 -4.19 -27.19
N ASP A 31 -47.09 -5.17 -26.71
CA ASP A 31 -47.36 -5.41 -25.29
C ASP A 31 -46.32 -6.35 -24.64
N TRP A 32 -45.11 -6.42 -25.21
CA TRP A 32 -44.05 -7.30 -24.71
C TRP A 32 -43.63 -6.96 -23.28
N ALA A 33 -43.70 -5.69 -22.87
CA ALA A 33 -43.35 -5.27 -21.52
C ALA A 33 -44.32 -5.85 -20.48
N GLU A 34 -45.63 -5.82 -20.77
CA GLU A 34 -46.64 -6.46 -19.92
C GLU A 34 -46.49 -7.98 -19.94
N SER A 35 -46.20 -8.55 -21.12
CA SER A 35 -45.93 -9.99 -21.26
C SER A 35 -44.71 -10.43 -20.45
N SER A 36 -43.63 -9.64 -20.43
CA SER A 36 -42.43 -9.89 -19.62
C SER A 36 -42.75 -9.84 -18.12
N ARG A 37 -43.63 -8.94 -17.66
CA ARG A 37 -44.09 -8.92 -16.26
C ARG A 37 -44.82 -10.22 -15.90
N VAL A 38 -45.74 -10.68 -16.74
CA VAL A 38 -46.46 -11.96 -16.52
C VAL A 38 -45.49 -13.14 -16.48
N VAL A 39 -44.51 -13.14 -17.37
CA VAL A 39 -43.46 -14.16 -17.40
C VAL A 39 -42.65 -14.14 -16.10
N ARG A 40 -42.30 -12.96 -15.58
CA ARG A 40 -41.57 -12.80 -14.31
C ARG A 40 -42.35 -13.36 -13.12
N GLU A 41 -43.65 -13.08 -13.04
CA GLU A 41 -44.52 -13.64 -12.01
C GLU A 41 -44.53 -15.18 -12.08
N LYS A 42 -44.61 -15.73 -13.30
CA LYS A 42 -44.57 -17.18 -13.55
C LYS A 42 -43.23 -17.79 -13.13
N ILE A 43 -42.12 -17.13 -13.43
CA ILE A 43 -40.77 -17.53 -13.02
C ILE A 43 -40.68 -17.58 -11.50
N ASN A 44 -41.12 -16.51 -10.80
CA ASN A 44 -41.07 -16.45 -9.34
C ASN A 44 -41.88 -17.58 -8.68
N ALA A 45 -43.02 -17.96 -9.25
CA ALA A 45 -43.79 -19.10 -8.80
C ALA A 45 -43.07 -20.44 -9.06
N ALA A 46 -42.51 -20.62 -10.26
CA ALA A 46 -41.82 -21.86 -10.66
C ALA A 46 -40.49 -22.09 -9.91
N ILE A 47 -39.84 -21.03 -9.42
CA ILE A 47 -38.61 -21.11 -8.62
C ILE A 47 -38.87 -21.78 -7.26
N GLN A 48 -40.04 -21.55 -6.64
CA GLN A 48 -40.34 -22.07 -5.30
C GLN A 48 -40.33 -23.59 -5.22
N ASP A 49 -40.61 -24.25 -6.34
CA ASP A 49 -40.63 -25.69 -6.39
C ASP A 49 -39.21 -26.28 -6.61
N MET A 50 -38.20 -25.52 -7.07
CA MET A 50 -36.95 -26.03 -7.68
C MET A 50 -36.20 -27.12 -6.87
N PRO A 51 -35.62 -28.15 -7.52
CA PRO A 51 -34.87 -29.19 -6.82
C PRO A 51 -33.48 -28.68 -6.45
N GLU A 52 -32.89 -29.26 -5.40
CA GLU A 52 -31.49 -28.99 -5.03
C GLU A 52 -30.54 -29.61 -6.07
N HIS A 53 -30.24 -28.83 -7.12
CA HIS A 53 -29.27 -29.17 -8.14
C HIS A 53 -28.25 -28.04 -8.28
N LYS A 54 -26.95 -28.34 -8.09
CA LYS A 54 -25.89 -27.33 -8.02
C LYS A 54 -25.89 -26.35 -9.20
N ASP A 55 -26.08 -26.86 -10.42
CA ASP A 55 -26.12 -26.00 -11.61
C ASP A 55 -27.36 -25.12 -11.68
N ILE A 56 -28.51 -25.61 -11.18
CA ILE A 56 -29.74 -24.83 -11.10
C ILE A 56 -29.58 -23.77 -10.01
N THR A 57 -29.05 -24.13 -8.84
CA THR A 57 -28.76 -23.17 -7.76
C THR A 57 -27.85 -22.04 -8.24
N LYS A 58 -26.82 -22.36 -9.04
CA LYS A 58 -25.92 -21.36 -9.63
C LYS A 58 -26.61 -20.44 -10.64
N LEU A 59 -27.50 -20.98 -11.48
CA LEU A 59 -28.31 -20.19 -12.43
C LEU A 59 -29.33 -19.29 -11.73
N LEU A 60 -29.79 -19.69 -10.53
CA LEU A 60 -30.75 -18.93 -9.74
C LEU A 60 -30.08 -17.96 -8.75
N SER A 61 -28.78 -18.09 -8.48
CA SER A 61 -28.08 -17.25 -7.51
C SER A 61 -27.71 -15.87 -8.07
N GLY A 62 -28.23 -14.81 -7.45
CA GLY A 62 -27.74 -13.44 -7.61
C GLY A 62 -27.98 -12.76 -8.95
N THR A 63 -28.75 -13.37 -9.86
CA THR A 63 -28.96 -12.85 -11.22
C THR A 63 -30.42 -12.67 -11.58
N TYR A 64 -30.68 -11.67 -12.42
CA TYR A 64 -31.95 -11.55 -13.15
C TYR A 64 -32.14 -12.78 -14.05
N ILE A 65 -33.15 -13.60 -13.75
CA ILE A 65 -33.49 -14.78 -14.55
C ILE A 65 -34.18 -14.31 -15.84
N ASN A 66 -33.63 -14.73 -16.97
CA ASN A 66 -34.07 -14.35 -18.31
C ASN A 66 -34.37 -15.61 -19.13
N TYR A 67 -34.81 -15.42 -20.37
CA TYR A 67 -35.16 -16.52 -21.27
C TYR A 67 -34.07 -17.59 -21.42
N PHE A 68 -32.79 -17.22 -21.54
CA PHE A 68 -31.69 -18.17 -21.72
C PHE A 68 -31.43 -19.00 -20.46
N HIS A 69 -31.62 -18.40 -19.28
CA HIS A 69 -31.61 -19.14 -18.02
C HIS A 69 -32.75 -20.15 -17.97
N CYS A 70 -33.97 -19.77 -18.37
CA CYS A 70 -35.12 -20.67 -18.44
C CYS A 70 -34.88 -21.85 -19.42
N LEU A 71 -34.26 -21.59 -20.58
CA LEU A 71 -33.87 -22.64 -21.53
C LEU A 71 -32.92 -23.64 -20.89
N ARG A 72 -31.87 -23.15 -20.22
CA ARG A 72 -30.88 -24.00 -19.55
C ARG A 72 -31.49 -24.79 -18.40
N ILE A 73 -32.38 -24.19 -17.62
CA ILE A 73 -33.12 -24.89 -16.56
C ILE A 73 -33.93 -26.03 -17.16
N VAL A 74 -34.71 -25.78 -18.23
CA VAL A 74 -35.48 -26.83 -18.90
C VAL A 74 -34.58 -27.93 -19.47
N GLU A 75 -33.41 -27.59 -20.00
CA GLU A 75 -32.42 -28.57 -20.47
C GLU A 75 -31.94 -29.48 -19.33
N ILE A 76 -31.52 -28.90 -18.20
CA ILE A 76 -31.09 -29.66 -17.01
C ILE A 76 -32.23 -30.54 -16.48
N LEU A 77 -33.47 -30.04 -16.49
CA LEU A 77 -34.64 -30.83 -16.07
C LEU A 77 -34.92 -32.00 -17.02
N ARG A 78 -34.64 -31.87 -18.32
CA ARG A 78 -34.77 -33.01 -19.26
C ARG A 78 -33.77 -34.12 -18.95
N GLU A 79 -32.56 -33.75 -18.54
CA GLU A 79 -31.50 -34.70 -18.20
C GLU A 79 -31.78 -35.37 -16.85
N THR A 80 -32.24 -34.60 -15.85
CA THR A 80 -32.44 -35.09 -14.48
C THR A 80 -33.78 -35.78 -14.25
N GLU A 81 -34.82 -35.46 -15.02
CA GLU A 81 -36.16 -36.06 -14.90
C GLU A 81 -36.55 -36.95 -16.11
N ALA A 82 -35.56 -37.55 -16.78
CA ALA A 82 -35.73 -38.35 -18.00
C ALA A 82 -36.75 -39.50 -17.87
N ASP A 83 -36.87 -40.09 -16.67
CA ASP A 83 -37.77 -41.21 -16.36
C ASP A 83 -39.22 -40.77 -16.04
N SER A 84 -39.50 -39.47 -15.98
CA SER A 84 -40.82 -38.93 -15.61
C SER A 84 -41.82 -38.82 -16.79
N LYS A 85 -41.59 -39.52 -17.90
CA LYS A 85 -42.45 -39.43 -19.09
C LYS A 85 -43.61 -40.43 -19.02
N ASN A 86 -44.82 -39.99 -19.36
CA ASN A 86 -45.96 -40.89 -19.53
C ASN A 86 -45.83 -41.74 -20.81
N ILE A 87 -46.73 -42.71 -21.00
CA ILE A 87 -46.77 -43.63 -22.15
C ILE A 87 -46.88 -42.89 -23.51
N LEU A 88 -47.28 -41.61 -23.51
CA LEU A 88 -47.38 -40.74 -24.69
C LEU A 88 -46.15 -39.82 -24.87
N GLY A 89 -45.11 -39.98 -24.05
CA GLY A 89 -43.87 -39.20 -24.10
C GLY A 89 -43.94 -37.82 -23.45
N TRP A 90 -45.03 -37.49 -22.75
CA TRP A 90 -45.20 -36.19 -22.09
C TRP A 90 -44.62 -36.25 -20.68
N TYR A 91 -43.87 -35.21 -20.29
CA TYR A 91 -43.35 -35.09 -18.93
C TYR A 91 -44.50 -34.99 -17.91
N THR A 92 -44.46 -35.81 -16.87
CA THR A 92 -45.50 -35.84 -15.83
C THR A 92 -45.21 -34.88 -14.68
N SER A 93 -43.92 -34.58 -14.44
CA SER A 93 -43.43 -33.65 -13.43
C SER A 93 -44.08 -32.26 -13.55
N GLN A 94 -44.57 -31.75 -12.42
CA GLN A 94 -45.22 -30.43 -12.33
C GLN A 94 -44.23 -29.32 -12.64
N ARG A 95 -43.04 -29.38 -12.04
CA ARG A 95 -41.89 -28.52 -12.32
C ARG A 95 -41.59 -28.40 -13.81
N MET A 96 -41.45 -29.54 -14.50
CA MET A 96 -41.13 -29.54 -15.92
C MET A 96 -42.22 -28.84 -16.74
N LYS A 97 -43.49 -29.05 -16.38
CA LYS A 97 -44.62 -28.36 -17.01
C LYS A 97 -44.61 -26.86 -16.75
N ASP A 98 -44.26 -26.44 -15.53
CA ASP A 98 -44.23 -25.03 -15.15
C ASP A 98 -43.13 -24.27 -15.89
N TRP A 99 -41.92 -24.83 -15.97
CA TRP A 99 -40.81 -24.22 -16.72
C TRP A 99 -41.03 -24.26 -18.24
N GLN A 100 -41.66 -25.30 -18.78
CA GLN A 100 -42.13 -25.30 -20.17
C GLN A 100 -43.20 -24.24 -20.43
N ALA A 101 -44.10 -23.99 -19.47
CA ALA A 101 -45.11 -22.95 -19.59
C ALA A 101 -44.48 -21.55 -19.57
N VAL A 102 -43.43 -21.34 -18.76
CA VAL A 102 -42.62 -20.11 -18.79
C VAL A 102 -42.01 -19.90 -20.18
N LEU A 103 -41.37 -20.91 -20.77
CA LEU A 103 -40.81 -20.79 -22.13
C LEU A 103 -41.88 -20.44 -23.17
N LYS A 104 -43.03 -21.12 -23.14
CA LYS A 104 -44.14 -20.82 -24.05
C LYS A 104 -44.65 -19.40 -23.91
N LEU A 105 -44.68 -18.84 -22.69
CA LEU A 105 -45.07 -17.45 -22.46
C LEU A 105 -44.03 -16.47 -23.02
N TYR A 106 -42.75 -16.78 -22.88
CA TYR A 106 -41.66 -16.01 -23.49
C TYR A 106 -41.71 -16.02 -25.02
N GLU A 107 -41.91 -17.19 -25.62
CA GLU A 107 -41.99 -17.39 -27.07
C GLU A 107 -43.26 -16.76 -27.66
N LYS A 108 -44.36 -16.74 -26.89
CA LYS A 108 -45.61 -16.12 -27.29
C LYS A 108 -45.39 -14.63 -27.57
N GLY A 109 -45.69 -14.25 -28.81
CA GLY A 109 -45.56 -12.87 -29.25
C GLY A 109 -44.11 -12.35 -29.22
N GLY A 110 -43.11 -13.24 -29.22
CA GLY A 110 -41.70 -12.84 -29.34
C GLY A 110 -41.14 -12.06 -28.15
N THR A 111 -41.76 -12.17 -26.97
CA THR A 111 -41.36 -11.43 -25.75
C THR A 111 -39.89 -11.64 -25.41
N TYR A 112 -39.37 -12.86 -25.59
CA TYR A 112 -37.96 -13.17 -25.36
C TYR A 112 -37.00 -12.35 -26.22
N LEU A 113 -37.36 -12.02 -27.47
CA LEU A 113 -36.53 -11.23 -28.37
C LEU A 113 -36.43 -9.78 -27.90
N ALA A 114 -37.55 -9.18 -27.49
CA ALA A 114 -37.58 -7.82 -26.99
C ALA A 114 -36.83 -7.67 -25.66
N GLU A 115 -37.07 -8.57 -24.70
CA GLU A 115 -36.36 -8.56 -23.41
C GLU A 115 -34.85 -8.80 -23.61
N SER A 116 -34.47 -9.76 -24.46
CA SER A 116 -33.06 -10.01 -24.77
C SER A 116 -32.40 -8.83 -25.48
N GLY A 117 -33.11 -8.17 -26.39
CA GLY A 117 -32.63 -6.97 -27.07
C GLY A 117 -32.42 -5.80 -26.10
N GLN A 118 -33.32 -5.63 -25.13
CA GLN A 118 -33.16 -4.63 -24.07
C GLN A 118 -31.96 -4.95 -23.18
N LEU A 119 -31.81 -6.21 -22.75
CA LEU A 119 -30.65 -6.65 -21.97
C LEU A 119 -29.34 -6.41 -22.72
N LEU A 120 -29.28 -6.77 -24.00
CA LEU A 120 -28.11 -6.54 -24.85
C LEU A 120 -27.76 -5.05 -24.92
N HIS A 121 -28.76 -4.18 -25.11
CA HIS A 121 -28.54 -2.74 -25.08
C HIS A 121 -27.96 -2.29 -23.74
N SER A 122 -28.52 -2.73 -22.60
CA SER A 122 -28.01 -2.37 -21.28
C SER A 122 -26.56 -2.79 -21.09
N TYR A 123 -26.20 -4.01 -21.52
CA TYR A 123 -24.82 -4.50 -21.43
C TYR A 123 -23.85 -3.68 -22.28
N VAL A 124 -24.21 -3.41 -23.53
CA VAL A 124 -23.33 -2.71 -24.48
C VAL A 124 -23.20 -1.21 -24.13
N ALA A 125 -24.30 -0.58 -23.72
CA ALA A 125 -24.34 0.86 -23.48
C ALA A 125 -23.83 1.26 -22.09
N TYR A 126 -24.01 0.41 -21.07
CA TYR A 126 -23.76 0.80 -19.68
C TYR A 126 -22.84 -0.16 -18.93
N GLU A 127 -23.16 -1.46 -18.88
CA GLU A 127 -22.41 -2.41 -18.03
C GLU A 127 -20.96 -2.59 -18.49
N ILE A 128 -20.74 -2.86 -19.79
CA ILE A 128 -19.39 -3.06 -20.33
C ILE A 128 -18.54 -1.79 -20.19
N PRO A 129 -19.03 -0.59 -20.58
CA PRO A 129 -18.31 0.66 -20.29
C PRO A 129 -18.04 0.90 -18.81
N GLY A 130 -19.02 0.62 -17.93
CA GLY A 130 -18.88 0.75 -16.48
C GLY A 130 -17.77 -0.14 -15.92
N ILE A 131 -17.77 -1.42 -16.27
CA ILE A 131 -16.74 -2.39 -15.89
C ILE A 131 -15.38 -1.98 -16.45
N ARG A 132 -15.31 -1.52 -17.71
CA ARG A 132 -14.07 -1.01 -18.31
C ARG A 132 -13.53 0.20 -17.55
N GLY A 133 -14.40 1.12 -17.13
CA GLY A 133 -14.02 2.27 -16.30
C GLY A 133 -13.50 1.86 -14.93
N GLN A 134 -14.15 0.90 -14.27
CA GLN A 134 -13.67 0.33 -13.01
C GLN A 134 -12.29 -0.34 -13.18
N MET A 135 -12.12 -1.15 -14.23
CA MET A 135 -10.86 -1.80 -14.54
C MET A 135 -9.73 -0.77 -14.78
N ALA A 136 -10.01 0.31 -15.52
CA ALA A 136 -9.04 1.38 -15.74
C ALA A 136 -8.60 2.04 -14.43
N ARG A 137 -9.54 2.31 -13.50
CA ARG A 137 -9.21 2.82 -12.16
C ARG A 137 -8.36 1.85 -11.35
N CYS A 138 -8.70 0.55 -11.36
CA CYS A 138 -7.89 -0.46 -10.67
C CYS A 138 -6.45 -0.50 -11.21
N VAL A 139 -6.29 -0.43 -12.54
CA VAL A 139 -4.96 -0.39 -13.18
C VAL A 139 -4.19 0.87 -12.78
N GLN A 140 -4.84 2.02 -12.73
CA GLN A 140 -4.20 3.27 -12.28
C GLN A 140 -3.73 3.16 -10.83
N ILE A 141 -4.59 2.69 -9.92
CA ILE A 141 -4.25 2.51 -8.50
C ILE A 141 -3.09 1.53 -8.35
N GLN A 142 -3.09 0.44 -9.12
CA GLN A 142 -2.00 -0.52 -9.12
C GLN A 142 -0.66 0.14 -9.49
N GLN A 143 -0.63 0.96 -10.55
CA GLN A 143 0.59 1.66 -10.97
C GLN A 143 1.08 2.66 -9.92
N GLU A 144 0.17 3.36 -9.25
CA GLU A 144 0.49 4.28 -8.16
C GLU A 144 1.08 3.53 -6.94
N CYS A 145 0.51 2.37 -6.59
CA CYS A 145 1.03 1.49 -5.55
C CYS A 145 2.44 0.97 -5.90
N ASP A 146 2.64 0.46 -7.11
CA ASP A 146 3.94 -0.03 -7.58
C ASP A 146 5.02 1.07 -7.53
N LYS A 147 4.66 2.28 -7.95
CA LYS A 147 5.55 3.44 -7.86
C LYS A 147 5.89 3.80 -6.41
N LYS A 148 4.88 3.83 -5.53
CA LYS A 148 5.06 4.15 -4.11
C LYS A 148 5.93 3.11 -3.41
N GLU A 149 5.75 1.83 -3.74
CA GLU A 149 6.61 0.76 -3.23
C GLU A 149 8.07 0.96 -3.66
N ALA A 150 8.30 1.24 -4.95
CA ALA A 150 9.63 1.47 -5.48
C ALA A 150 10.31 2.68 -4.82
N ASP A 151 9.58 3.79 -4.65
CA ASP A 151 10.08 5.00 -4.01
C ASP A 151 10.39 4.76 -2.52
N SER A 152 9.51 4.08 -1.78
CA SER A 152 9.74 3.69 -0.39
C SER A 152 10.96 2.77 -0.24
N ARG A 153 11.12 1.79 -1.13
CA ARG A 153 12.28 0.88 -1.12
C ARG A 153 13.58 1.63 -1.38
N LYS A 154 13.57 2.56 -2.34
CA LYS A 154 14.73 3.42 -2.63
C LYS A 154 15.05 4.32 -1.44
N SER A 155 14.06 4.97 -0.84
CA SER A 155 14.22 5.83 0.33
C SER A 155 14.82 5.06 1.51
N ALA A 156 14.29 3.86 1.81
CA ALA A 156 14.82 2.99 2.86
C ALA A 156 16.29 2.59 2.60
N SER A 157 16.63 2.26 1.35
CA SER A 157 18.01 1.96 0.97
C SER A 157 18.95 3.16 1.14
N VAL A 158 18.52 4.36 0.73
CA VAL A 158 19.29 5.59 0.93
C VAL A 158 19.51 5.87 2.42
N ALA A 159 18.46 5.80 3.24
CA ALA A 159 18.56 6.00 4.68
C ALA A 159 19.48 4.97 5.35
N ARG A 160 19.36 3.69 4.99
CA ARG A 160 20.25 2.62 5.47
C ARG A 160 21.70 2.86 5.09
N ASN A 161 21.97 3.24 3.84
CA ASN A 161 23.33 3.52 3.39
C ASN A 161 23.93 4.75 4.08
N ALA A 162 23.12 5.79 4.31
CA ALA A 162 23.54 6.97 5.07
C ALA A 162 23.88 6.60 6.53
N TYR A 163 23.03 5.80 7.18
CA TYR A 163 23.27 5.28 8.52
C TYR A 163 24.59 4.49 8.59
N LEU A 164 24.77 3.49 7.73
CA LEU A 164 25.99 2.67 7.69
C LEU A 164 27.24 3.49 7.38
N LYS A 165 27.12 4.54 6.56
CA LYS A 165 28.23 5.46 6.30
C LYS A 165 28.61 6.22 7.57
N HIS A 166 27.64 6.69 8.35
CA HIS A 166 27.90 7.36 9.62
C HIS A 166 28.49 6.40 10.67
N CYS A 167 27.98 5.18 10.78
CA CYS A 167 28.56 4.15 11.66
C CYS A 167 30.05 3.91 11.32
N LYS A 168 30.38 3.74 10.02
CA LYS A 168 31.77 3.59 9.57
C LYS A 168 32.65 4.80 9.89
N GLN A 169 32.12 6.03 9.78
CA GLN A 169 32.87 7.24 10.12
C GLN A 169 33.19 7.32 11.62
N LEU A 170 32.32 6.77 12.46
CA LEU A 170 32.49 6.69 13.90
C LEU A 170 33.31 5.46 14.34
N GLY A 171 33.67 4.55 13.43
CA GLY A 171 34.36 3.31 13.77
C GLY A 171 33.48 2.26 14.46
N ILE A 172 32.15 2.37 14.31
CA ILE A 172 31.17 1.48 14.95
C ILE A 172 30.44 0.62 13.89
N GLU A 173 29.93 -0.53 14.30
CA GLU A 173 29.19 -1.49 13.46
C GLU A 173 27.74 -1.05 13.24
N GLY A 174 27.13 -0.43 14.28
CA GLY A 174 25.79 0.13 14.23
C GLY A 174 24.68 -0.79 14.74
N ASP A 175 25.00 -1.84 15.49
CA ASP A 175 24.02 -2.76 16.08
C ASP A 175 23.48 -2.23 17.42
N SER A 176 24.35 -1.62 18.23
CA SER A 176 24.01 -0.96 19.49
C SER A 176 24.87 0.27 19.65
N VAL A 177 24.53 1.31 18.87
CA VAL A 177 25.30 2.57 18.74
C VAL A 177 25.79 3.10 20.09
N ARG A 178 24.92 3.17 21.11
CA ARG A 178 25.30 3.67 22.44
C ARG A 178 26.41 2.81 23.07
N ARG A 179 26.27 1.48 23.04
CA ARG A 179 27.24 0.56 23.64
C ARG A 179 28.57 0.59 22.88
N GLU A 180 28.52 0.66 21.56
CA GLU A 180 29.72 0.71 20.71
C GLU A 180 30.47 2.03 20.90
N LEU A 181 29.77 3.17 20.99
CA LEU A 181 30.38 4.46 21.31
C LEU A 181 30.99 4.49 22.71
N LEU A 182 30.34 3.87 23.71
CA LEU A 182 30.91 3.74 25.05
C LEU A 182 32.15 2.82 25.06
N GLY A 183 32.16 1.77 24.24
CA GLY A 183 33.33 0.91 24.05
C GLY A 183 34.55 1.67 23.52
N LEU A 184 34.35 2.56 22.53
CA LEU A 184 35.43 3.42 22.02
C LEU A 184 35.99 4.35 23.10
N LEU A 185 35.17 4.79 24.05
CA LEU A 185 35.63 5.64 25.15
C LEU A 185 36.56 4.89 26.12
N ALA A 186 36.42 3.56 26.25
CA ALA A 186 37.31 2.73 27.06
C ALA A 186 38.74 2.60 26.50
N GLU A 187 38.92 2.84 25.19
CA GLU A 187 40.26 2.82 24.55
C GLU A 187 41.03 4.12 24.82
N LEU A 188 40.32 5.23 25.08
CA LEU A 188 40.90 6.57 25.24
C LEU A 188 41.95 6.69 26.36
N PRO A 189 41.77 6.14 27.58
CA PRO A 189 42.79 6.22 28.62
C PRO A 189 44.12 5.58 28.22
N SER A 190 44.07 4.50 27.43
CA SER A 190 45.28 3.82 26.95
C SER A 190 46.03 4.67 25.91
N GLU A 191 45.30 5.29 24.97
CA GLU A 191 45.85 6.23 23.99
C GLU A 191 46.46 7.47 24.66
N LEU A 192 45.78 8.05 25.66
CA LEU A 192 46.32 9.19 26.42
C LEU A 192 47.59 8.82 27.19
N THR A 193 47.67 7.58 27.69
CA THR A 193 48.87 7.07 28.36
C THR A 193 50.02 6.88 27.38
N ALA A 194 49.74 6.37 26.17
CA ALA A 194 50.74 6.26 25.10
C ALA A 194 51.28 7.65 24.71
N VAL A 195 50.40 8.62 24.46
CA VAL A 195 50.80 10.01 24.18
C VAL A 195 51.66 10.58 25.31
N GLY A 196 51.27 10.40 26.57
CA GLY A 196 52.06 10.84 27.72
C GLY A 196 53.45 10.21 27.77
N SER A 197 53.59 8.94 27.35
CA SER A 197 54.88 8.27 27.22
C SER A 197 55.71 8.85 26.08
N ASP A 198 55.12 9.05 24.90
CA ASP A 198 55.79 9.59 23.71
C ASP A 198 56.31 11.02 23.95
N MET A 199 55.62 11.81 24.78
CA MET A 199 56.07 13.15 25.15
C MET A 199 57.45 13.13 25.84
N ARG A 200 57.86 12.03 26.48
CA ARG A 200 59.19 11.89 27.10
C ARG A 200 60.33 11.97 26.08
N GLU A 201 60.08 11.60 24.84
CA GLU A 201 61.05 11.72 23.75
C GLU A 201 61.41 13.19 23.46
N LEU A 202 60.53 14.13 23.83
CA LEU A 202 60.77 15.56 23.66
C LEU A 202 61.63 16.17 24.79
N SER A 203 62.03 15.40 25.79
CA SER A 203 62.82 15.89 26.94
C SER A 203 64.11 16.61 26.55
N GLU A 204 64.88 16.05 25.61
CA GLU A 204 66.12 16.66 25.11
C GLU A 204 65.85 17.97 24.37
N ALA A 205 64.78 18.03 23.56
CA ALA A 205 64.38 19.24 22.84
C ALA A 205 63.93 20.35 23.79
N VAL A 206 63.20 19.98 24.85
CA VAL A 206 62.80 20.91 25.92
C VAL A 206 64.03 21.43 26.67
N GLN A 207 64.98 20.58 27.02
CA GLN A 207 66.23 20.97 27.69
C GLN A 207 67.09 21.91 26.83
N TYR A 208 67.17 21.63 25.53
CA TYR A 208 67.84 22.52 24.57
C TYR A 208 67.16 23.89 24.51
N TYR A 209 65.83 23.93 24.41
CA TYR A 209 65.07 25.19 24.39
C TYR A 209 65.24 25.99 25.68
N SER A 210 65.16 25.34 26.84
CA SER A 210 65.39 25.99 28.14
C SER A 210 66.79 26.61 28.22
N SER A 211 67.81 25.87 27.73
CA SER A 211 69.21 26.35 27.68
C SER A 211 69.38 27.52 26.72
N PHE A 212 68.72 27.46 25.56
CA PHE A 212 68.72 28.53 24.56
C PHE A 212 68.06 29.82 25.08
N VAL A 213 66.91 29.72 25.74
CA VAL A 213 66.21 30.86 26.36
C VAL A 213 67.08 31.47 27.47
N LEU A 214 67.71 30.65 28.31
CA LEU A 214 68.60 31.13 29.37
C LEU A 214 69.81 31.90 28.80
N TYR A 215 70.42 31.37 27.74
CA TYR A 215 71.55 31.97 27.04
C TYR A 215 71.17 33.32 26.39
N THR A 216 70.08 33.35 25.62
CA THR A 216 69.60 34.56 24.92
C THR A 216 69.10 35.64 25.88
N SER A 217 68.64 35.26 27.08
CA SER A 217 68.17 36.18 28.12
C SER A 217 69.30 36.76 28.99
N HIS A 218 70.58 36.49 28.68
CA HIS A 218 71.74 36.84 29.51
C HIS A 218 71.57 36.42 30.98
N HIS A 219 71.03 35.22 31.22
CA HIS A 219 70.76 34.67 32.56
C HIS A 219 69.76 35.46 33.43
N LYS A 220 69.05 36.46 32.90
CA LYS A 220 68.02 37.22 33.64
C LYS A 220 66.73 36.43 33.88
N ALA A 221 66.47 35.42 33.05
CA ALA A 221 65.28 34.57 33.10
C ALA A 221 65.50 33.25 33.87
N SER A 222 66.52 33.16 34.74
CA SER A 222 66.84 31.89 35.44
C SER A 222 65.72 31.36 36.32
N ASN A 223 64.75 32.21 36.70
CA ASN A 223 63.64 31.86 37.59
C ASN A 223 62.33 31.58 36.82
N THR A 224 62.35 31.58 35.48
CA THR A 224 61.16 31.36 34.66
C THR A 224 61.15 29.93 34.12
N THR A 225 60.21 29.12 34.60
CA THR A 225 59.97 27.78 34.05
C THR A 225 59.51 27.90 32.60
N THR A 226 60.27 27.32 31.68
CA THR A 226 59.93 27.31 30.25
C THR A 226 59.07 26.08 29.97
N LEU A 227 57.97 26.24 29.21
CA LEU A 227 57.08 25.14 28.84
C LEU A 227 56.57 24.29 30.04
N PRO A 228 55.97 24.92 31.08
CA PRO A 228 55.66 24.25 32.35
C PRO A 228 54.75 23.03 32.20
N MET A 229 53.73 23.09 31.33
CA MET A 229 52.84 21.95 31.09
C MET A 229 53.52 20.79 30.38
N LEU A 230 54.39 21.07 29.41
CA LEU A 230 55.11 20.03 28.69
C LEU A 230 56.14 19.35 29.60
N GLN A 231 56.86 20.12 30.41
CA GLN A 231 57.76 19.59 31.44
C GLN A 231 57.01 18.72 32.46
N TYR A 232 55.83 19.16 32.89
CA TYR A 232 54.99 18.40 33.82
C TYR A 232 54.53 17.06 33.22
N ILE A 233 54.06 17.05 31.96
CA ILE A 233 53.61 15.83 31.26
C ILE A 233 54.78 14.88 30.98
N ILE A 234 55.97 15.40 30.64
CA ILE A 234 57.19 14.58 30.47
C ILE A 234 57.53 13.82 31.76
N GLU A 235 57.45 14.51 32.90
CA GLU A 235 57.80 13.95 34.20
C GLU A 235 56.74 12.98 34.73
N HIS A 236 55.47 13.36 34.68
CA HIS A 236 54.37 12.64 35.34
C HIS A 236 53.54 11.77 34.39
N GLY A 237 53.57 12.03 33.08
CA GLY A 237 52.80 11.30 32.07
C GLY A 237 51.31 11.66 32.07
N ASN A 238 50.46 10.67 31.78
CA ASN A 238 49.00 10.81 31.83
C ASN A 238 48.51 10.77 33.29
N VAL A 239 48.32 11.94 33.90
CA VAL A 239 47.85 12.11 35.27
C VAL A 239 46.53 12.86 35.33
N THR A 240 45.80 12.67 36.42
CA THR A 240 44.51 13.33 36.63
C THR A 240 44.68 14.84 36.84
N THR A 241 43.65 15.62 36.51
CA THR A 241 43.62 17.06 36.81
C THR A 241 43.74 17.35 38.31
N TYR A 242 43.28 16.42 39.16
CA TYR A 242 43.44 16.49 40.61
C TYR A 242 44.92 16.38 41.03
N GLU A 243 45.65 15.40 40.51
CA GLU A 243 47.09 15.24 40.72
C GLU A 243 47.88 16.47 40.28
N HIS A 244 47.51 17.07 39.14
CA HIS A 244 48.15 18.29 38.67
C HIS A 244 47.95 19.48 39.61
N LEU A 245 46.76 19.62 40.20
CA LEU A 245 46.43 20.75 41.06
C LEU A 245 46.97 20.59 42.49
N HIS A 246 46.96 19.36 43.01
CA HIS A 246 47.24 19.06 44.42
C HIS A 246 48.57 18.34 44.66
N ASN A 247 49.25 17.88 43.61
CA ASN A 247 50.49 17.08 43.68
C ASN A 247 50.34 15.77 44.48
N GLU A 248 49.11 15.29 44.66
CA GLU A 248 48.78 14.04 45.35
C GLU A 248 47.79 13.23 44.50
N ALA A 249 48.00 11.91 44.48
CA ALA A 249 47.13 10.99 43.76
C ALA A 249 45.73 10.91 44.41
N PRO A 250 44.63 10.94 43.61
CA PRO A 250 43.29 10.75 44.15
C PRO A 250 43.13 9.35 44.74
N LEU A 251 42.28 9.24 45.77
CA LEU A 251 41.99 7.98 46.46
C LEU A 251 41.27 6.95 45.57
N SER A 252 40.52 7.42 44.58
CA SER A 252 39.81 6.60 43.59
C SER A 252 39.54 7.45 42.34
N VAL A 253 39.64 6.84 41.16
CA VAL A 253 39.24 7.45 39.88
C VAL A 253 38.06 6.63 39.36
N GLU A 254 36.91 7.27 39.27
CA GLU A 254 35.68 6.64 38.74
C GLU A 254 35.63 6.83 37.23
N ASP A 255 35.36 5.75 36.48
CA ASP A 255 35.15 5.84 35.05
C ASP A 255 33.70 6.30 34.78
N PRO A 256 33.51 7.46 34.13
CA PRO A 256 32.17 7.94 33.80
C PRO A 256 31.40 7.00 32.85
N THR A 257 32.06 6.07 32.16
CA THR A 257 31.39 5.07 31.30
C THR A 257 30.62 4.01 32.08
N ASP A 258 31.07 3.63 33.28
CA ASP A 258 30.43 2.58 34.08
C ASP A 258 29.02 2.96 34.53
N ALA A 259 28.82 4.22 34.91
CA ALA A 259 27.50 4.76 35.26
C ALA A 259 26.57 4.80 34.03
N LEU A 260 27.11 5.11 32.85
CA LEU A 260 26.35 5.23 31.59
C LEU A 260 25.94 3.88 30.99
N LEU A 261 26.68 2.81 31.30
CA LEU A 261 26.39 1.43 30.93
C LEU A 261 25.32 0.78 31.82
N GLN A 262 25.29 1.12 33.12
CA GLN A 262 24.32 0.57 34.08
C GLN A 262 22.90 1.11 33.92
N GLU A 263 22.73 2.28 33.30
CA GLU A 263 21.45 2.98 33.23
C GLU A 263 20.39 2.29 32.33
N ASN A 264 20.76 1.31 31.48
CA ASN A 264 19.82 0.66 30.54
C ASN A 264 20.13 -0.82 30.28
N GLY A 265 20.15 -1.66 31.33
CA GLY A 265 19.95 -3.09 31.15
C GLY A 265 18.56 -3.37 30.55
N ASP A 266 18.54 -4.05 29.40
CA ASP A 266 17.38 -4.71 28.79
C ASP A 266 16.18 -3.87 28.33
N LYS A 267 16.31 -3.14 27.21
CA LYS A 267 15.21 -2.97 26.22
C LYS A 267 15.75 -2.78 24.81
N HIS A 268 16.35 -3.83 24.25
CA HIS A 268 16.36 -3.99 22.80
C HIS A 268 15.23 -4.97 22.46
N PRO A 269 14.19 -4.57 21.71
CA PRO A 269 13.30 -5.55 21.12
C PRO A 269 14.11 -6.24 20.01
N SER A 270 14.63 -7.42 20.33
CA SER A 270 14.96 -8.40 19.29
C SER A 270 13.68 -8.65 18.52
N GLY A 271 13.72 -8.39 17.22
CA GLY A 271 12.62 -8.73 16.33
C GLY A 271 12.37 -10.23 16.36
N ASP A 272 11.29 -10.61 17.02
CA ASP A 272 10.38 -11.64 16.56
C ASP A 272 8.99 -11.31 17.13
N GLY A 273 7.98 -11.48 16.28
CA GLY A 273 6.71 -10.77 16.37
C GLY A 273 6.01 -10.84 17.72
N ASP A 274 5.55 -9.67 18.17
CA ASP A 274 4.20 -9.55 18.68
C ASP A 274 3.68 -8.12 18.52
N ASP A 275 2.40 -8.10 18.20
CA ASP A 275 1.51 -7.00 17.84
C ASP A 275 1.56 -5.82 18.84
N GLN A 276 2.40 -4.82 18.55
CA GLN A 276 2.29 -3.50 19.18
C GLN A 276 1.99 -2.47 18.11
N GLY A 277 0.70 -2.16 18.04
CA GLY A 277 0.12 -1.15 17.17
C GLY A 277 0.90 0.16 17.25
N ILE A 278 1.20 0.67 16.07
CA ILE A 278 1.74 2.01 15.88
C ILE A 278 0.63 3.00 16.31
N ASP A 279 0.83 3.64 17.46
CA ASP A 279 -0.04 4.68 18.00
C ASP A 279 0.07 5.95 17.15
N PHE A 280 -0.81 6.07 16.16
CA PHE A 280 -1.07 7.33 15.48
C PHE A 280 -2.13 8.09 16.25
N GLY A 281 -1.68 8.84 17.26
CA GLY A 281 -2.33 10.05 17.76
C GLY A 281 -3.84 9.97 17.95
N GLU A 282 -4.24 9.55 19.14
CA GLU A 282 -5.54 9.79 19.76
C GLU A 282 -6.13 11.16 19.37
N SER A 283 -7.08 11.15 18.43
CA SER A 283 -8.04 12.22 18.21
C SER A 283 -9.39 11.64 18.60
N GLY A 284 -9.95 12.21 19.68
CA GLY A 284 -11.00 11.63 20.49
C GLY A 284 -12.25 11.12 19.75
N ASP A 285 -12.81 10.08 20.35
CA ASP A 285 -14.05 9.41 19.99
C ASP A 285 -15.23 10.37 19.82
N GLY A 286 -15.97 10.14 18.73
CA GLY A 286 -17.38 10.48 18.63
C GLY A 286 -17.81 10.78 17.20
N ASP A 287 -17.98 9.76 16.35
CA ASP A 287 -19.28 9.46 15.70
C ASP A 287 -19.14 8.24 14.76
N GLU A 288 -20.18 7.42 14.69
CA GLU A 288 -20.31 6.32 13.74
C GLU A 288 -20.39 6.86 12.30
N GLY A 289 -19.30 6.77 11.53
CA GLY A 289 -19.27 7.21 10.14
C GLY A 289 -18.48 6.25 9.26
N GLY A 290 -19.20 5.43 8.49
CA GLY A 290 -18.62 4.62 7.42
C GLY A 290 -17.81 5.49 6.45
N ILE A 291 -16.70 4.96 5.96
CA ILE A 291 -15.81 5.64 5.01
C ILE A 291 -16.60 5.91 3.72
N ASP A 292 -17.05 7.15 3.56
CA ASP A 292 -17.75 7.67 2.40
C ASP A 292 -16.73 8.03 1.31
N PHE A 293 -16.62 7.17 0.30
CA PHE A 293 -15.90 7.50 -0.94
C PHE A 293 -16.83 8.32 -1.82
N GLY A 294 -16.87 9.62 -1.50
CA GLY A 294 -17.73 10.61 -2.14
C GLY A 294 -17.79 10.49 -3.66
N GLU A 295 -19.02 10.31 -4.13
CA GLU A 295 -19.50 10.56 -5.47
C GLU A 295 -19.41 12.08 -5.75
N GLY A 296 -18.31 12.51 -6.35
CA GLY A 296 -18.13 13.88 -6.83
C GLY A 296 -18.64 14.04 -8.25
N GLY A 297 -19.96 14.21 -8.39
CA GLY A 297 -20.59 14.68 -9.62
C GLY A 297 -20.12 16.09 -9.99
N ASN A 298 -19.97 16.30 -11.30
CA ASN A 298 -19.91 17.57 -12.01
C ASN A 298 -20.79 18.67 -11.38
N ASP A 299 -20.24 19.87 -11.13
CA ASP A 299 -20.39 21.05 -11.99
C ASP A 299 -19.90 22.34 -11.28
N ASP A 300 -19.53 23.31 -12.12
CA ASP A 300 -19.42 24.75 -11.88
C ASP A 300 -18.15 25.35 -11.24
N ASP A 301 -17.22 25.69 -12.14
CA ASP A 301 -16.85 27.08 -12.45
C ASP A 301 -16.74 28.05 -11.26
N GLN A 302 -15.51 28.28 -10.81
CA GLN A 302 -15.02 29.62 -10.46
C GLN A 302 -13.49 29.63 -10.41
N GLY A 303 -12.91 30.37 -11.36
CA GLY A 303 -11.48 30.48 -11.59
C GLY A 303 -10.71 31.05 -10.40
N ILE A 304 -9.50 30.51 -10.23
CA ILE A 304 -8.46 31.15 -9.42
C ILE A 304 -7.35 31.57 -10.38
N ASP A 305 -7.38 32.88 -10.66
CA ASP A 305 -6.40 33.65 -11.42
C ASP A 305 -5.11 33.81 -10.59
N PHE A 306 -4.02 33.17 -11.02
CA PHE A 306 -2.69 33.39 -10.46
C PHE A 306 -1.94 34.41 -11.31
N GLY A 307 -2.30 35.68 -11.11
CA GLY A 307 -1.58 36.83 -11.65
C GLY A 307 -0.19 36.96 -11.03
N ASP A 308 0.81 36.66 -11.84
CA ASP A 308 2.23 37.00 -11.67
C ASP A 308 2.42 38.52 -11.86
N GLY A 309 3.25 39.14 -11.00
CA GLY A 309 3.44 40.59 -11.00
C GLY A 309 4.42 41.04 -9.92
N GLY A 310 5.70 40.72 -10.13
CA GLY A 310 6.81 41.08 -9.27
C GLY A 310 6.90 42.57 -8.94
N ALA A 311 7.20 42.85 -7.68
CA ALA A 311 7.71 44.11 -7.21
C ALA A 311 9.22 44.15 -7.47
N ASP A 312 9.67 45.06 -8.33
CA ASP A 312 11.03 45.58 -8.25
C ASP A 312 10.96 47.10 -8.15
N GLY A 313 11.62 47.62 -7.12
CA GLY A 313 11.69 49.03 -6.80
C GLY A 313 13.10 49.54 -7.06
N GLY A 314 13.21 50.67 -7.75
CA GLY A 314 14.47 51.41 -7.79
C GLY A 314 14.55 52.43 -8.93
N GLY A 315 14.44 53.71 -8.57
CA GLY A 315 14.99 54.84 -9.34
C GLY A 315 14.06 55.49 -10.33
#